data_AF-A0A928QHN4-F1
#
_entry.id   AF-A0A928QHN4-F1
#
_cell.length_a   1.000
_cell.length_b   1.000
_cell.length_c   1.000
_cell.angle_alpha   90.00
_cell.angle_beta   90.00
_cell.angle_gamma   90.00
#
_symmetry.space_group_name_H-M   'P 1'
#
loop_
_entity.id
_entity.type
_entity.pdbx_description
1 polymer ?
#
loop_
_entity_poly.entity_id
_entity_poly.type
_entity_poly.pdbx_seq_one_letter_code
_entity_poly.pdbx_strand_id
1 'polypeptide(L)'
;MAKKGQIQRKYSTEFKISVIVDMREHHLSYRETVRKYLQGVSPTSAIGTIQRWERIYLEEGAEGLMKERRGRACSASGTKRGRPPKLDKKVEEDLIAENQRLRMEIEYLKKLSALVLAEERENGKKQK
;
A
#
# COMPACT_ATOMS: atom_id res chain seq x y z
N MET A 1 -29.72 -14.56 -3.41
CA MET A 1 -30.38 -14.15 -4.66
C MET A 1 -29.68 -12.90 -5.18
N ALA A 2 -28.83 -12.99 -6.21
CA ALA A 2 -28.23 -11.80 -6.82
C ALA A 2 -29.32 -11.08 -7.63
N LYS A 3 -29.63 -9.81 -7.30
CA LYS A 3 -30.61 -9.03 -8.06
C LYS A 3 -30.09 -8.81 -9.48
N LYS A 4 -30.79 -9.40 -10.45
CA LYS A 4 -30.57 -9.29 -11.89
C LYS A 4 -30.56 -7.79 -12.28
N GLY A 5 -29.42 -7.27 -12.75
CA GLY A 5 -29.34 -5.91 -13.32
C GLY A 5 -28.47 -4.87 -12.60
N GLN A 6 -27.80 -5.17 -11.48
CA GLN A 6 -26.84 -4.20 -10.91
C GLN A 6 -25.55 -4.13 -11.73
N ILE A 7 -25.43 -3.09 -12.56
CA ILE A 7 -24.17 -2.74 -13.23
C ILE A 7 -23.19 -2.29 -12.15
N GLN A 8 -22.22 -3.15 -11.80
CA GLN A 8 -21.11 -2.75 -10.94
C GLN A 8 -20.25 -1.73 -11.68
N ARG A 9 -20.26 -0.48 -11.22
CA ARG A 9 -19.36 0.57 -11.73
C ARG A 9 -17.92 0.05 -11.75
N LYS A 10 -17.27 0.17 -12.91
CA LYS A 10 -15.87 -0.18 -13.11
C LYS A 10 -15.08 1.11 -13.11
N TYR A 11 -14.22 1.26 -12.11
CA TYR A 11 -13.25 2.35 -12.04
C TYR A 11 -11.94 1.83 -12.63
N SER A 12 -11.29 2.66 -13.46
CA SER A 12 -9.95 2.35 -13.96
C SER A 12 -8.97 2.24 -12.80
N THR A 13 -7.90 1.48 -12.99
CA THR A 13 -6.88 1.33 -11.94
C THR A 13 -6.23 2.67 -11.62
N GLU A 14 -5.85 3.43 -12.64
CA GLU A 14 -5.27 4.77 -12.51
C GLU A 14 -6.16 5.68 -11.66
N PHE A 15 -7.47 5.68 -11.90
CA PHE A 15 -8.41 6.47 -11.10
C PHE A 15 -8.44 6.04 -9.63
N LYS A 16 -8.43 4.73 -9.36
CA LYS A 16 -8.41 4.25 -7.96
C LYS A 16 -7.12 4.70 -7.26
N ILE A 17 -5.98 4.59 -7.94
CA ILE A 17 -4.67 4.98 -7.40
C ILE A 17 -4.67 6.49 -7.13
N SER A 18 -5.06 7.31 -8.11
CA SER A 18 -5.08 8.77 -7.95
C SER A 18 -5.97 9.22 -6.79
N VAL A 19 -7.14 8.60 -6.61
CA VAL A 19 -8.05 8.92 -5.50
C VAL A 19 -7.41 8.59 -4.15
N ILE A 20 -6.74 7.45 -4.02
CA ILE A 20 -6.12 7.04 -2.75
C ILE A 20 -4.86 7.85 -2.44
N VAL A 21 -4.03 8.13 -3.44
CA VAL A 21 -2.83 8.96 -3.30
C VAL A 21 -3.24 10.36 -2.85
N ASP A 22 -4.15 11.02 -3.56
CA ASP A 22 -4.62 12.37 -3.22
C ASP A 22 -5.26 12.42 -1.82
N MET A 23 -6.09 11.44 -1.48
CA MET A 23 -6.70 11.35 -0.15
C MET A 23 -5.66 11.29 0.97
N ARG A 24 -4.57 10.54 0.77
CA ARG A 24 -3.54 10.37 1.80
C ARG A 24 -2.56 11.53 1.86
N GLU A 25 -2.19 12.11 0.72
CA GLU A 25 -1.33 13.29 0.63
C GLU A 25 -2.00 14.53 1.25
N HIS A 26 -3.30 14.71 1.02
CA HIS A 26 -4.06 15.87 1.51
C HIS A 26 -4.86 15.58 2.78
N HIS A 27 -4.68 14.40 3.39
CA HIS A 27 -5.37 13.98 4.61
C HIS A 27 -6.91 14.13 4.56
N LEU A 28 -7.50 13.87 3.38
CA LEU A 28 -8.94 14.00 3.18
C LEU A 28 -9.67 12.90 3.93
N SER A 29 -10.76 13.25 4.60
CA SER A 29 -11.69 12.27 5.16
C SER A 29 -12.39 11.50 4.04
N TYR A 30 -12.88 10.29 4.33
CA TYR A 30 -13.66 9.51 3.36
C TYR A 30 -14.83 10.29 2.75
N ARG A 31 -15.50 11.13 3.55
CA ARG A 31 -16.62 11.95 3.08
C ARG A 31 -16.18 13.01 2.09
N GLU A 32 -15.04 13.66 2.34
CA GLU A 32 -14.45 14.64 1.43
C GLU A 32 -13.99 13.99 0.14
N THR A 33 -13.33 12.83 0.22
CA THR A 33 -12.90 12.05 -0.95
C THR A 33 -14.09 11.61 -1.80
N VAL A 34 -15.19 11.15 -1.18
CA VAL A 34 -16.44 10.85 -1.91
C VAL A 34 -16.98 12.10 -2.61
N ARG A 35 -17.02 13.24 -1.92
CA ARG A 35 -17.53 14.49 -2.50
C ARG A 35 -16.66 14.98 -3.67
N LYS A 36 -15.34 14.80 -3.59
CA LYS A 36 -14.41 15.22 -4.65
C LYS A 36 -14.52 14.30 -5.88
N TYR A 37 -14.54 12.98 -5.70
CA TYR A 37 -14.33 12.03 -6.80
C TYR A 37 -15.53 11.14 -7.17
N LEU A 38 -16.44 10.89 -6.24
CA LEU A 38 -17.55 9.93 -6.40
C LEU A 38 -18.93 10.61 -6.32
N GLN A 39 -19.05 11.79 -6.93
CA GLN A 39 -20.31 12.53 -7.02
C GLN A 39 -21.38 11.69 -7.72
N GLY A 40 -22.60 11.67 -7.18
CA GLY A 40 -23.71 10.87 -7.72
C GLY A 40 -23.69 9.37 -7.35
N VAL A 41 -22.84 8.97 -6.40
CA VAL A 41 -22.92 7.65 -5.73
C VAL A 41 -23.47 7.85 -4.32
N SER A 42 -24.29 6.92 -3.85
CA SER A 42 -24.77 6.94 -2.46
C SER A 42 -23.58 7.04 -1.49
N PRO A 43 -23.53 8.03 -0.59
CA PRO A 43 -22.36 8.28 0.26
C PRO A 43 -21.91 7.04 1.04
N THR A 44 -22.85 6.28 1.60
CA THR A 44 -22.55 5.05 2.36
C THR A 44 -21.83 4.00 1.51
N SER A 45 -22.26 3.81 0.27
CA SER A 45 -21.63 2.85 -0.65
C SER A 45 -20.28 3.32 -1.19
N ALA A 46 -20.13 4.64 -1.38
CA ALA A 46 -18.91 5.26 -1.86
C ALA A 46 -17.81 5.21 -0.79
N ILE A 47 -18.15 5.51 0.47
CA ILE A 47 -17.24 5.39 1.62
C ILE A 47 -16.72 3.95 1.73
N GLY A 48 -17.60 2.95 1.70
CA GLY A 48 -17.18 1.55 1.76
C GLY A 48 -16.33 1.10 0.57
N THR A 49 -16.46 1.78 -0.59
CA THR A 49 -15.62 1.55 -1.76
C THR A 49 -14.22 2.13 -1.56
N ILE A 50 -14.12 3.37 -1.08
CA ILE A 50 -12.83 4.02 -0.79
C ILE A 50 -12.07 3.29 0.31
N GLN A 51 -12.73 2.90 1.41
CA GLN A 51 -12.12 2.10 2.48
C GLN A 51 -11.53 0.78 1.95
N ARG A 52 -12.21 0.16 0.98
CA ARG A 52 -11.70 -1.06 0.34
C ARG A 52 -10.47 -0.78 -0.51
N TRP A 53 -10.47 0.30 -1.29
CA TRP A 53 -9.32 0.68 -2.10
C TRP A 53 -8.13 1.06 -1.23
N GLU A 54 -8.34 1.87 -0.20
CA GLU A 54 -7.30 2.28 0.74
C GLU A 54 -6.67 1.07 1.43
N ARG A 55 -7.49 0.13 1.90
CA ARG A 55 -6.98 -1.10 2.50
C ARG A 55 -6.11 -1.88 1.51
N ILE A 56 -6.57 -2.07 0.27
CA ILE A 56 -5.78 -2.78 -0.76
C ILE A 56 -4.47 -2.04 -1.03
N TYR A 57 -4.49 -0.71 -1.09
CA TYR A 57 -3.29 0.10 -1.29
C TYR A 57 -2.30 -0.01 -0.11
N LEU A 58 -2.79 -0.07 1.13
CA LEU A 58 -1.97 -0.23 2.33
C LEU A 58 -1.36 -1.63 2.45
N GLU A 59 -2.12 -2.67 2.10
CA GLU A 59 -1.69 -4.07 2.23
C GLU A 59 -0.84 -4.55 1.04
N GLU A 60 -1.15 -4.09 -0.18
CA GLU A 60 -0.59 -4.63 -1.43
C GLU A 60 -0.04 -3.54 -2.38
N GLY A 61 -0.08 -2.27 -2.00
CA GLY A 61 0.38 -1.16 -2.85
C GLY A 61 -0.54 -0.88 -4.05
N ALA A 62 -0.03 -0.07 -4.99
CA ALA A 62 -0.72 0.28 -6.23
C ALA A 62 -1.00 -0.96 -7.11
N GLU A 63 -0.07 -1.92 -7.15
CA GLU A 63 -0.24 -3.20 -7.84
C GLU A 63 -1.45 -3.99 -7.32
N GLY A 64 -1.71 -3.87 -6.01
CA GLY A 64 -2.90 -4.42 -5.38
C GLY A 64 -4.18 -3.96 -6.06
N LEU A 65 -4.29 -2.71 -6.50
CA LEU A 65 -5.49 -2.17 -7.14
C LEU A 65 -5.66 -2.63 -8.60
N MET A 66 -4.60 -3.13 -9.23
CA MET A 66 -4.60 -3.70 -10.59
C MET A 66 -5.15 -5.13 -10.62
N LYS A 67 -5.01 -5.87 -9.51
CA LYS A 67 -5.51 -7.25 -9.41
C LYS A 67 -7.03 -7.31 -9.42
N GLU A 68 -7.60 -8.02 -10.39
CA GLU A 68 -9.03 -8.28 -10.48
C GLU A 68 -9.47 -9.32 -9.44
N ARG A 69 -10.33 -8.90 -8.50
CA ARG A 69 -10.83 -9.72 -7.38
C ARG A 69 -12.34 -9.95 -7.43
N ARG A 70 -13.05 -9.44 -8.44
CA ARG A 70 -14.50 -9.66 -8.59
C ARG A 70 -14.79 -11.13 -8.94
N GLY A 71 -16.02 -11.53 -8.62
CA GLY A 71 -16.51 -12.88 -8.86
C GLY A 71 -16.27 -13.83 -7.68
N ARG A 72 -16.79 -15.05 -7.81
CA ARG A 72 -16.66 -16.10 -6.79
C ARG A 72 -15.39 -16.92 -7.07
N ALA A 73 -14.67 -17.27 -6.01
CA ALA A 73 -13.61 -18.27 -6.11
C ALA A 73 -14.22 -19.62 -6.52
N CYS A 74 -13.52 -20.38 -7.36
CA CYS A 74 -14.01 -21.65 -7.87
C CYS A 74 -12.86 -22.67 -7.89
N SER A 75 -12.94 -23.69 -7.04
CA SER A 75 -11.93 -24.75 -6.93
C SER A 75 -11.75 -25.51 -8.23
N ALA A 76 -12.85 -25.83 -8.93
CA ALA A 76 -12.82 -26.56 -10.20
C ALA A 76 -12.06 -25.82 -11.32
N SER A 77 -12.03 -24.48 -11.29
CA SER A 77 -11.28 -23.66 -12.24
C SER A 77 -9.89 -23.23 -11.74
N GLY A 78 -9.50 -23.63 -10.53
CA GLY A 78 -8.29 -23.15 -9.86
C GLY A 78 -8.30 -21.65 -9.51
N THR A 79 -9.39 -20.93 -9.75
CA THR A 79 -9.47 -19.49 -9.55
C THR A 79 -9.56 -19.15 -8.07
N LYS A 80 -8.44 -18.67 -7.50
CA LYS A 80 -8.40 -18.04 -6.17
C LYS A 80 -8.76 -16.56 -6.30
N ARG A 81 -9.81 -16.11 -5.62
CA ARG A 81 -10.26 -14.71 -5.56
C ARG A 81 -10.39 -14.28 -4.10
N GLY A 82 -10.20 -12.98 -3.84
CA GLY A 82 -10.36 -12.39 -2.52
C GLY A 82 -9.02 -12.03 -1.86
N ARG A 83 -9.05 -11.88 -0.54
CA ARG A 83 -7.89 -11.51 0.27
C ARG A 83 -6.98 -12.74 0.43
N PRO A 84 -5.65 -12.60 0.25
CA PRO A 84 -4.73 -13.68 0.60
C PRO A 84 -4.78 -13.98 2.11
N PRO A 85 -4.49 -15.21 2.53
CA PRO A 85 -4.36 -15.54 3.95
C PRO A 85 -3.26 -14.67 4.58
N LYS A 86 -3.43 -14.36 5.87
CA LYS A 86 -2.37 -13.71 6.65
C LYS A 86 -1.20 -14.68 6.81
N LEU A 87 0.00 -14.13 7.02
CA LEU A 87 1.18 -14.94 7.33
C LEU A 87 1.00 -15.58 8.71
N ASP A 88 1.72 -16.68 8.94
CA ASP A 88 1.77 -17.29 10.26
C ASP A 88 2.50 -16.35 11.22
N LYS A 89 1.97 -16.19 12.44
CA LYS A 89 2.49 -15.23 13.44
C LYS A 89 3.98 -15.38 13.69
N LYS A 90 4.46 -16.63 13.74
CA LYS A 90 5.89 -16.93 13.93
C LYS A 90 6.74 -16.37 12.79
N VAL A 91 6.27 -16.52 11.55
CA VAL A 91 6.94 -15.97 10.36
C VAL A 91 6.93 -14.44 10.39
N GLU A 92 5.83 -13.82 10.82
CA GLU A 92 5.76 -12.37 10.99
C GLU A 92 6.77 -11.85 12.03
N GLU A 93 6.89 -12.53 13.18
CA GLU A 93 7.84 -12.20 14.24
C GLU A 93 9.30 -12.33 13.77
N ASP A 94 9.63 -13.44 13.09
CA ASP A 94 10.97 -13.67 12.54
C ASP A 94 11.35 -12.58 11.51
N LEU A 95 10.41 -12.18 10.65
CA LEU A 95 10.61 -11.08 9.69
C LEU A 95 10.81 -9.73 10.37
N ILE A 96 10.12 -9.46 11.48
CA ILE A 96 10.30 -8.23 12.25
C ILE A 96 11.70 -8.19 12.86
N ALA A 97 12.16 -9.31 13.44
CA ALA A 97 13.49 -9.40 14.03
C ALA A 97 14.60 -9.16 12.99
N GLU A 98 14.48 -9.80 11.82
CA GLU A 98 15.44 -9.58 10.72
C GLU A 98 15.39 -8.14 10.21
N ASN A 99 14.21 -7.52 10.10
CA ASN A 99 14.11 -6.11 9.70
C ASN A 99 14.80 -5.17 10.69
N GLN A 100 14.68 -5.42 12.00
CA GLN A 100 15.38 -4.66 13.03
C GLN A 100 16.89 -4.82 12.93
N ARG A 101 17.37 -6.06 12.74
CA ARG A 101 18.79 -6.34 12.52
C ARG A 101 19.33 -5.58 11.30
N LEU A 102 18.64 -5.66 10.16
CA LEU A 102 19.03 -4.96 8.94
C LEU A 102 19.04 -3.45 9.11
N ARG A 103 18.11 -2.87 9.88
CA ARG A 103 18.12 -1.44 10.21
C ARG A 103 19.36 -1.03 11.00
N MET A 104 19.73 -1.83 12.02
CA MET A 104 20.94 -1.59 12.79
C MET A 104 22.20 -1.70 11.93
N GLU A 105 22.27 -2.68 11.03
CA GLU A 105 23.38 -2.84 10.09
C GLU A 105 23.50 -1.64 9.14
N ILE A 106 22.39 -1.18 8.57
CA ILE A 106 22.35 0.02 7.73
C ILE A 106 22.80 1.26 8.51
N GLU A 107 22.38 1.41 9.76
CA GLU A 107 22.78 2.53 10.62
C GLU A 107 24.29 2.49 10.90
N TYR A 108 24.84 1.31 11.21
CA TYR A 108 26.27 1.12 11.43
C TYR A 108 27.08 1.49 10.18
N LEU A 109 26.67 1.02 8.99
CA LEU A 109 27.33 1.34 7.73
C LEU A 109 27.27 2.85 7.40
N LYS A 110 26.14 3.51 7.69
CA LYS A 110 26.02 4.98 7.56
C LYS A 110 26.96 5.72 8.52
N LYS A 111 27.11 5.24 9.76
CA LYS A 111 28.03 5.84 10.72
C LYS A 111 29.49 5.64 10.29
N LEU A 112 29.84 4.44 9.82
CA LEU A 112 31.18 4.14 9.34
C LEU A 112 31.56 5.03 8.15
N SER A 113 30.69 5.13 7.14
CA SER A 113 30.92 6.02 5.99
C SER A 113 31.05 7.49 6.39
N ALA A 114 30.28 7.96 7.37
CA ALA A 114 30.42 9.32 7.88
C ALA A 114 31.77 9.57 8.58
N LEU A 115 32.31 8.59 9.31
CA LEU A 115 33.62 8.69 9.96
C LEU A 115 34.75 8.73 8.92
N VAL A 116 34.70 7.83 7.92
CA VAL A 116 35.68 7.82 6.83
C VAL A 116 35.68 9.16 6.08
N LEU A 117 34.50 9.69 5.74
CA LEU A 117 34.37 10.99 5.09
C LEU A 117 34.93 12.14 5.95
N ALA A 118 34.75 12.08 7.28
CA ALA A 118 35.30 13.08 8.18
C ALA A 118 36.84 13.01 8.24
N GLU A 119 37.41 11.81 8.27
CA GLU A 119 38.85 11.58 8.27
C GLU A 119 39.51 12.05 6.97
N GLU A 120 38.92 11.73 5.81
CA GLU A 120 39.40 12.19 4.50
C GLU A 120 39.43 13.72 4.40
N ARG A 121 38.39 14.40 4.92
CA ARG A 121 38.34 15.87 4.96
C ARG A 121 39.42 16.46 5.85
N GLU A 122 39.72 15.84 6.99
CA GLU A 122 40.78 16.29 7.89
C GLU A 122 42.17 16.07 7.28
N ASN A 123 42.40 14.92 6.64
CA ASN A 123 43.67 14.63 5.98
C ASN A 123 43.92 15.52 4.75
N GLY A 124 42.88 15.83 3.96
CA GLY A 124 42.98 16.75 2.83
C GLY A 124 43.24 18.21 3.23
N LYS A 125 42.88 18.62 4.46
CA LYS A 125 43.26 19.94 5.01
C LYS A 125 44.71 19.98 5.47
N LYS A 126 45.27 18.86 5.95
CA LYS A 126 46.65 18.78 6.46
C LYS A 126 47.72 18.70 5.37
N GLN A 127 47.33 18.35 4.13
CA GLN A 127 48.24 18.23 2.99
C GLN A 127 48.29 19.50 2.11
N LYS A 128 47.67 20.60 2.53
CA LYS A 128 47.81 21.94 1.93
C LYS A 128 48.57 22.86 2.86
#